data_AF-A0A7J3TVV5-F1
#
_entry.id   AF-A0A7J3TVV5-F1
#
_cell.length_a   1.000
_cell.length_b   1.000
_cell.length_c   1.000
_cell.angle_alpha   90.00
_cell.angle_beta   90.00
_cell.angle_gamma   90.00
#
_symmetry.space_group_name_H-M   'P 1'
#
loop_
_entity.id
_entity.type
_entity.pdbx_description
1 polymer ?
#
loop_
_entity_poly.entity_id
_entity_poly.type
_entity_poly.pdbx_seq_one_letter_code
_entity_poly.pdbx_strand_id
1 'polypeptide(L)' 'MWRIAEDALKIKGVKEAHAVTGQFDDVIEVEFEKMEDLGGIIEMVQSIKGVLRTQTLITIPPPIRD' A
#
# COMPACT_ATOMS: atom_id res chain seq x y z
N MET A 1 -14.59 -5.85 11.10
CA MET A 1 -15.06 -5.55 9.73
C MET A 1 -13.92 -5.02 8.85
N TRP A 2 -12.69 -4.85 9.38
CA TRP A 2 -11.59 -4.13 8.73
C TRP A 2 -10.29 -4.95 8.68
N ARG A 3 -10.42 -6.28 8.50
CA ARG A 3 -9.29 -7.21 8.66
C ARG A 3 -8.17 -6.97 7.65
N ILE A 4 -8.49 -6.49 6.43
CA ILE A 4 -7.51 -6.28 5.38
C ILE A 4 -6.55 -5.13 5.75
N ALA A 5 -7.06 -3.96 6.16
CA ALA A 5 -6.22 -2.87 6.67
C ALA A 5 -5.37 -3.30 7.87
N GLU A 6 -5.95 -4.02 8.84
CA GLU A 6 -5.22 -4.52 10.01
C GLU A 6 -4.12 -5.53 9.64
N ASP A 7 -4.35 -6.37 8.63
CA ASP A 7 -3.36 -7.32 8.13
C ASP A 7 -2.28 -6.63 7.30
N ALA A 8 -2.64 -5.59 6.52
CA ALA A 8 -1.70 -4.78 5.77
C ALA A 8 -0.71 -4.04 6.67
N LEU A 9 -1.13 -3.53 7.83
CA LEU A 9 -0.24 -2.89 8.81
C LEU A 9 0.89 -3.80 9.33
N LYS A 10 0.78 -5.13 9.17
CA LYS A 10 1.82 -6.10 9.57
C LYS A 10 2.91 -6.25 8.52
N ILE A 11 2.69 -5.73 7.31
CA ILE A 11 3.64 -5.81 6.20
C ILE A 11 4.71 -4.72 6.38
N LYS A 12 5.99 -5.13 6.34
CA LYS A 12 7.11 -4.19 6.39
C LYS A 12 7.04 -3.22 5.21
N GLY A 13 7.14 -1.92 5.49
CA GLY A 13 7.04 -0.85 4.49
C GLY A 13 5.64 -0.25 4.38
N VAL A 14 4.61 -0.86 4.98
CA VAL A 14 3.32 -0.19 5.20
C VAL A 14 3.45 0.75 6.39
N LYS A 15 3.15 2.03 6.16
CA LYS A 15 3.18 3.08 7.19
C LYS A 15 1.81 3.27 7.82
N GLU A 16 0.78 3.35 6.98
CA GLU A 16 -0.61 3.51 7.40
C GLU A 16 -1.54 2.67 6.52
N ALA A 17 -2.65 2.21 7.08
CA ALA A 17 -3.70 1.52 6.33
C ALA A 17 -5.06 1.84 6.95
N HIS A 18 -6.02 2.19 6.11
CA HIS A 18 -7.34 2.62 6.53
C HIS A 18 -8.40 1.98 5.66
N ALA A 19 -9.41 1.38 6.30
CA ALA A 19 -10.65 1.09 5.62
C ALA A 19 -11.39 2.41 5.35
N VAL A 20 -11.85 2.61 4.13
CA VAL A 20 -12.48 3.86 3.69
C VAL A 20 -13.84 3.58 3.06
N THR A 21 -14.68 4.61 3.01
CA THR A 21 -15.91 4.57 2.22
C THR A 21 -15.63 5.21 0.86
N GLY A 22 -15.75 4.44 -0.23
CA GLY A 22 -15.46 4.98 -1.55
C GLY A 22 -15.40 3.93 -2.65
N GLN A 23 -14.65 4.24 -3.72
CA GLN A 23 -14.43 3.33 -4.85
C GLN A 23 -13.57 2.12 -4.47
N PHE A 24 -12.76 2.26 -3.41
CA PHE A 24 -11.94 1.22 -2.83
C PHE A 24 -12.39 0.98 -1.40
N ASP A 25 -12.15 -0.23 -0.89
CA ASP A 25 -12.46 -0.61 0.49
C ASP A 25 -11.37 -0.17 1.47
N ASP A 26 -10.11 -0.13 1.02
CA ASP A 26 -8.94 0.21 1.82
C ASP A 26 -7.97 1.14 1.06
N VAL A 27 -7.30 2.04 1.79
CA VAL A 27 -6.19 2.87 1.31
C VAL A 27 -4.97 2.60 2.20
N ILE A 28 -3.82 2.35 1.57
CA ILE A 28 -2.58 1.93 2.25
C ILE A 28 -1.45 2.87 1.82
N GLU A 29 -0.83 3.55 2.78
CA GLU A 29 0.39 4.34 2.56
C GLU A 29 1.62 3.46 2.79
N VAL A 30 2.52 3.48 1.80
CA VAL A 30 3.74 2.67 1.81
C VAL A 30 4.98 3.56 1.67
N GLU A 31 6.03 3.24 2.41
CA GLU A 31 7.34 3.86 2.31
C GLU A 31 8.37 2.77 1.94
N PHE A 32 9.22 3.09 0.97
CA PHE A 32 10.24 2.18 0.44
C PHE A 32 11.47 2.97 0.01
N GLU A 33 12.64 2.35 0.09
CA GLU A 33 13.90 2.97 -0.32
C GLU A 33 14.18 2.75 -1.80
N LYS A 34 13.81 1.58 -2.34
CA LYS A 34 14.06 1.18 -3.72
C LYS A 34 12.80 0.67 -4.39
N MET A 35 12.73 0.82 -5.71
CA MET A 35 11.56 0.40 -6.50
C MET A 35 11.31 -1.12 -6.44
N GLU A 36 12.36 -1.91 -6.24
CA GLU A 36 12.25 -3.36 -6.08
C GLU A 36 11.51 -3.75 -4.80
N ASP A 37 11.66 -2.96 -3.73
CA ASP A 37 10.99 -3.19 -2.46
C ASP A 37 9.46 -2.98 -2.59
N LEU A 38 9.05 -2.01 -3.41
CA LEU A 38 7.63 -1.75 -3.69
C LEU A 38 6.94 -2.97 -4.33
N GLY A 39 7.63 -3.67 -5.24
CA GLY A 39 7.10 -4.89 -5.86
C GLY A 39 6.73 -5.95 -4.82
N GLY A 40 7.64 -6.22 -3.87
CA GLY A 40 7.39 -7.17 -2.79
C GLY A 40 6.27 -6.74 -1.83
N ILE A 41 6.14 -5.44 -1.54
CA ILE A 41 5.03 -4.93 -0.74
C ILE A 41 3.69 -5.14 -1.45
N ILE A 42 3.62 -4.85 -2.76
CA ILE A 42 2.40 -5.04 -3.57
C ILE A 42 2.00 -6.52 -3.58
N GLU A 43 2.95 -7.44 -3.80
CA GLU A 43 2.70 -8.88 -3.79
C GLU A 43 2.16 -9.35 -2.43
N MET A 44 2.75 -8.88 -1.33
CA MET A 44 2.27 -9.20 0.01
C MET A 44 0.85 -8.67 0.26
N VAL A 45 0.54 -7.44 -0.13
CA VAL A 45 -0.82 -6.88 0.00
C VAL A 45 -1.81 -7.70 -0.83
N GLN A 46 -1.49 -8.02 -2.07
CA GLN A 46 -2.35 -8.83 -2.95
C GLN A 46 -2.54 -10.26 -2.45
N SER A 47 -1.60 -10.79 -1.64
CA SER A 47 -1.72 -12.11 -1.02
C SER A 47 -2.68 -12.16 0.18
N ILE A 48 -3.08 -11.00 0.73
CA ILE A 48 -4.04 -10.95 1.83
C ILE A 48 -5.39 -11.50 1.34
N LYS A 49 -5.88 -12.53 2.03
CA LYS A 49 -7.17 -13.15 1.70
C LYS A 49 -8.30 -12.12 1.76
N GLY A 50 -8.92 -11.88 0.60
CA GLY A 50 -10.02 -10.91 0.45
C GLY A 50 -9.65 -9.73 -0.44
N VAL A 51 -8.37 -9.51 -0.72
CA VAL A 51 -7.94 -8.51 -1.71
C VAL A 51 -8.27 -9.04 -3.10
N LEU A 52 -9.13 -8.32 -3.83
CA LEU A 52 -9.55 -8.69 -5.19
C LEU A 52 -8.77 -7.93 -6.27
N ARG A 53 -8.40 -6.68 -5.98
CA ARG A 53 -7.69 -5.80 -6.90
C ARG A 53 -6.97 -4.71 -6.10
N THR A 54 -5.82 -4.27 -6.61
CA THR A 54 -5.12 -3.08 -6.10
C THR A 54 -4.93 -2.06 -7.23
N GLN A 55 -4.71 -0.81 -6.84
CA GLN A 55 -4.21 0.26 -7.70
C GLN A 55 -3.13 1.00 -6.94
N THR A 56 -1.95 1.13 -7.54
CA THR A 56 -0.80 1.80 -6.92
C THR A 56 -0.66 3.21 -7.46
N LEU A 57 -0.60 4.20 -6.57
CA LEU A 57 -0.31 5.59 -6.91
C LEU A 57 1.08 5.93 -6.34
N ILE A 58 2.03 6.26 -7.21
CA ILE A 58 3.40 6.55 -6.81
C ILE A 58 3.57 8.07 -6.73
N THR A 59 3.94 8.56 -5.55
CA THR A 59 4.30 9.97 -5.35
C THR A 59 5.59 10.27 -6.12
N ILE A 60 5.53 11.20 -7.06
CA ILE A 60 6.71 11.68 -7.79
C ILE A 60 7.37 12.77 -6.94
N PRO A 61 8.64 12.60 -6.50
CA PRO A 61 9.32 13.63 -5.74
C PRO A 61 9.50 14.89 -6.59
N PRO A 62 9.55 16.09 -5.98
CA PRO A 62 9.85 17.30 -6.72
C PRO A 62 11.23 17.17 -7.41
N PRO A 63 11.41 17.73 -8.61
CA PRO A 63 12.71 17.71 -9.28
C PRO A 63 13.74 18.42 -8.39
N ILE A 64 14.94 17.84 -8.30
CA ILE A 64 16.07 18.47 -7.63
C ILE A 64 16.41 19.73 -8.43
N ARG A 65 16.27 20.90 -7.79
CA ARG A 65 16.73 22.17 -8.33
C ARG A 65 18.01 22.52 -7.60
N ASP A 66 19.12 22.56 -8.34
CA ASP A 66 20.40 23.10 -7.88
C ASP A 66 20.30 24.61 -7.64
#